data_AF-A0A955WQ62-F1
#
_entry.id   AF-A0A955WQ62-F1
#
_cell.length_a   1.000
_cell.length_b   1.000
_cell.length_c   1.000
_cell.angle_alpha   90.00
_cell.angle_beta   90.00
_cell.angle_gamma   90.00
#
_symmetry.space_group_name_H-M   'P 1'
#
loop_
_entity.id
_entity.type
_entity.pdbx_description
1 polymer ?
#
loop_
_entity_poly.entity_id
_entity_poly.type
_entity_poly.pdbx_seq_one_letter_code
_entity_poly.pdbx_strand_id
1 'polypeptide(L)'
;PWLGAGLGCLTGLFDYSLFSLLDVRMMAGDREVTPLIALFYGVSFAIGGWLVGRVAAQRVYIRRQLTAVAEARARAAQSEKLATVGRLAAGVAHEVRNPLAVIKSSAALLAESVPPDDAGLATAATFIQEEVDRLDAFISALLDYSRPRPAELQPARAGRVLERFTTLARGDAEIRGVALSLADESDGAE
;
A
#
# COMPACT_ATOMS: atom_id res chain seq x y z
N PRO A 1 -29.14 11.06 3.15
CA PRO A 1 -30.62 10.97 3.26
C PRO A 1 -31.29 12.19 3.94
N TRP A 2 -30.95 12.52 5.19
CA TRP A 2 -31.64 13.58 5.95
C TRP A 2 -31.53 14.99 5.37
N LEU A 3 -30.41 15.33 4.74
CA LEU A 3 -30.26 16.58 4.00
C LEU A 3 -31.28 16.72 2.86
N GLY A 4 -31.52 15.63 2.12
CA GLY A 4 -32.52 15.61 1.05
C GLY A 4 -33.95 15.72 1.58
N ALA A 5 -34.23 15.05 2.71
CA ALA A 5 -35.52 15.17 3.39
C ALA A 5 -35.78 16.61 3.87
N GLY A 6 -34.76 17.24 4.47
CA GLY A 6 -34.81 18.62 4.94
C GLY A 6 -35.04 19.62 3.80
N LEU A 7 -34.35 19.46 2.66
CA LEU A 7 -34.57 20.28 1.47
C LEU A 7 -35.99 20.14 0.92
N GLY A 8 -36.54 18.91 0.97
CA GLY A 8 -37.91 18.62 0.56
C GLY A 8 -38.97 19.24 1.50
N CYS A 9 -38.73 19.24 2.82
CA CYS A 9 -39.61 19.96 3.75
C CYS A 9 -39.53 21.48 3.55
N LEU A 10 -38.33 22.02 3.32
CA LEU A 10 -38.11 23.46 3.13
C LEU A 10 -38.81 23.98 1.87
N THR A 11 -38.79 23.22 0.77
CA THR A 11 -39.52 23.55 -0.46
C THR A 11 -41.03 23.56 -0.23
N GLY A 12 -41.59 22.58 0.49
CA GLY A 12 -43.02 22.59 0.85
C GLY A 12 -43.44 23.74 1.77
N LEU A 13 -42.61 24.10 2.74
CA LEU A 13 -42.84 25.27 3.61
C LEU A 13 -42.77 26.59 2.82
N PHE A 14 -41.82 26.69 1.90
CA PHE A 14 -41.67 27.84 1.02
C PHE A 14 -42.90 28.02 0.11
N ASP A 15 -43.39 26.94 -0.51
CA ASP A 15 -44.60 26.97 -1.33
C ASP A 15 -45.82 27.43 -0.52
N TYR A 16 -46.00 26.93 0.70
CA TYR A 16 -47.07 27.39 1.59
C TYR A 16 -46.99 28.88 1.90
N SER A 17 -45.80 29.35 2.29
CA SER A 17 -45.56 30.77 2.59
C SER A 17 -45.80 31.65 1.37
N LEU A 18 -45.42 31.18 0.18
CA LEU A 18 -45.62 31.87 -1.09
C LEU A 18 -47.11 32.03 -1.43
N PHE A 19 -47.91 30.96 -1.31
CA PHE A 19 -49.35 31.03 -1.55
C PHE A 19 -50.06 31.96 -0.56
N SER A 20 -49.64 31.95 0.71
CA SER A 20 -50.16 32.87 1.73
C SER A 20 -49.78 34.33 1.47
N LEU A 21 -48.58 34.59 0.94
CA LEU A 21 -48.11 35.94 0.61
C LEU A 21 -48.83 36.54 -0.61
N LEU A 22 -49.23 35.69 -1.56
CA LEU A 22 -49.93 36.08 -2.79
C LEU A 22 -51.46 36.14 -2.63
N ASP A 23 -51.98 35.90 -1.41
CA ASP A 23 -53.41 35.77 -1.07
C ASP A 23 -54.18 34.79 -1.98
N VAL A 24 -53.49 33.74 -2.44
CA VAL A 24 -54.07 32.70 -3.29
C VAL A 24 -54.71 31.64 -2.39
N ARG A 25 -56.03 31.69 -2.27
CA ARG A 25 -56.83 30.70 -1.52
C ARG A 25 -57.49 29.71 -2.46
N MET A 26 -57.17 28.43 -2.31
CA MET A 26 -57.85 27.36 -3.03
C MET A 26 -59.05 26.91 -2.22
N MET A 27 -60.24 26.98 -2.82
CA MET A 27 -61.51 26.63 -2.18
C MET A 27 -62.06 25.35 -2.81
N ALA A 28 -62.56 24.44 -1.97
CA ALA A 28 -63.34 23.27 -2.40
C ALA A 28 -64.73 23.36 -1.74
N GLY A 29 -65.69 23.92 -2.47
CA GLY A 29 -66.94 24.40 -1.87
C GLY A 29 -66.66 25.55 -0.90
N ASP A 30 -67.22 25.50 0.31
CA ASP A 30 -67.06 26.54 1.34
C ASP A 30 -65.82 26.35 2.24
N ARG A 31 -64.94 25.39 1.92
CA ARG A 31 -63.74 25.08 2.73
C ARG A 31 -62.45 25.46 2.01
N GLU A 32 -61.56 26.13 2.74
CA GLU A 32 -60.19 26.42 2.29
C GLU A 32 -59.31 25.16 2.36
N VAL A 33 -58.71 24.77 1.23
CA VAL A 33 -57.91 23.53 1.09
C VAL A 33 -56.42 23.77 0.87
N THR A 34 -55.99 25.03 0.72
CA THR A 34 -54.59 25.46 0.59
C THR A 34 -53.63 24.79 1.58
N PRO A 35 -53.90 24.73 2.91
CA PRO A 35 -52.97 24.11 3.85
C PRO A 35 -52.83 22.59 3.66
N LEU A 36 -53.90 21.91 3.22
CA LEU A 36 -53.87 20.48 2.95
C LEU A 36 -52.98 20.16 1.74
N ILE A 37 -53.10 20.96 0.68
CA ILE A 37 -52.30 20.82 -0.55
C ILE A 37 -50.82 21.08 -0.25
N ALA A 38 -50.50 22.14 0.49
CA ALA A 38 -49.13 22.45 0.85
C ALA A 38 -48.50 21.38 1.74
N LEU A 39 -49.25 20.84 2.70
CA LEU A 39 -48.82 19.71 3.52
C LEU A 39 -48.53 18.47 2.65
N PHE A 40 -49.42 18.14 1.72
CA PHE A 40 -49.25 17.00 0.81
C PHE A 40 -47.98 17.12 -0.05
N TYR A 41 -47.75 18.28 -0.66
CA TYR A 41 -46.54 18.51 -1.46
C TYR A 41 -45.27 18.51 -0.60
N GLY A 42 -45.28 19.15 0.57
CA GLY A 42 -44.13 19.16 1.47
C GLY A 42 -43.74 17.77 1.95
N VAL A 43 -44.73 16.93 2.33
CA VAL A 43 -44.49 15.53 2.68
C VAL A 43 -43.96 14.73 1.49
N SER A 44 -44.53 14.94 0.29
CA SER A 44 -44.09 14.26 -0.93
C SER A 44 -42.64 14.60 -1.30
N PHE A 45 -42.26 15.89 -1.24
CA PHE A 45 -40.89 16.33 -1.50
C PHE A 45 -39.91 15.86 -0.42
N ALA A 46 -40.32 15.85 0.86
CA ALA A 46 -39.50 15.32 1.94
C ALA A 46 -39.18 13.83 1.76
N ILE A 47 -40.19 13.02 1.41
CA ILE A 47 -40.02 11.59 1.12
C ILE A 47 -39.13 11.40 -0.12
N GLY A 48 -39.39 12.14 -1.19
CA GLY A 48 -38.61 12.09 -2.43
C GLY A 48 -37.14 12.44 -2.20
N GLY A 49 -36.88 13.54 -1.50
CA GLY A 49 -35.53 13.97 -1.14
C GLY A 49 -34.82 12.99 -0.21
N TRP A 50 -35.52 12.40 0.76
CA TRP A 50 -34.97 11.34 1.61
C TRP A 50 -34.56 10.11 0.79
N LEU A 51 -35.42 9.67 -0.14
CA LEU A 51 -35.20 8.50 -0.98
C LEU A 51 -34.01 8.71 -1.92
N VAL A 52 -33.96 9.85 -2.61
CA VAL A 52 -32.82 10.23 -3.47
C VAL A 52 -31.52 10.28 -2.66
N GLY A 53 -31.57 10.93 -1.49
CA GLY A 53 -30.43 11.02 -0.59
C GLY A 53 -30.00 9.67 -0.01
N ARG A 54 -30.89 8.67 0.06
CA ARG A 54 -30.57 7.30 0.47
C ARG A 54 -29.92 6.51 -0.66
N VAL A 55 -30.48 6.58 -1.87
CA VAL A 55 -29.93 5.92 -3.07
C VAL A 55 -28.54 6.47 -3.40
N ALA A 56 -28.34 7.79 -3.33
CA ALA A 56 -27.04 8.41 -3.55
C ALA A 56 -25.99 7.92 -2.55
N ALA A 57 -26.34 7.88 -1.26
CA ALA A 57 -25.45 7.37 -0.21
C ALA A 57 -25.07 5.89 -0.45
N GLN A 58 -26.04 5.07 -0.84
CA GLN A 58 -25.81 3.65 -1.12
C GLN A 58 -24.92 3.44 -2.36
N ARG A 59 -25.07 4.25 -3.41
CA ARG A 59 -24.18 4.22 -4.58
C ARG A 59 -22.73 4.54 -4.21
N VAL A 60 -22.51 5.54 -3.37
CA VAL A 60 -21.16 5.89 -2.89
C VAL A 60 -20.54 4.73 -2.09
N TYR A 61 -21.33 4.12 -1.20
CA TYR A 61 -20.89 2.96 -0.42
C TYR A 61 -20.48 1.78 -1.33
N ILE A 62 -21.33 1.42 -2.30
CA ILE A 62 -21.04 0.32 -3.24
C ILE A 62 -19.78 0.61 -4.06
N ARG A 63 -19.63 1.84 -4.58
CA ARG A 63 -18.43 2.21 -5.34
C ARG A 63 -17.16 2.04 -4.51
N ARG A 64 -17.16 2.49 -3.24
CA ARG A 64 -16.02 2.32 -2.34
C ARG A 64 -15.68 0.85 -2.07
N GLN A 65 -16.71 0.01 -1.92
CA GLN A 65 -16.51 -1.43 -1.75
C GLN A 65 -15.92 -2.05 -3.02
N LEU A 66 -16.41 -1.69 -4.20
CA LEU A 66 -15.90 -2.18 -5.48
C LEU A 66 -14.44 -1.77 -5.71
N THR A 67 -14.07 -0.52 -5.38
CA THR A 67 -12.67 -0.08 -5.50
C THR A 67 -11.77 -0.83 -4.51
N ALA A 68 -12.20 -0.99 -3.26
CA ALA A 68 -11.43 -1.74 -2.26
C ALA A 68 -11.23 -3.21 -2.67
N VAL A 69 -12.27 -3.86 -3.21
CA VAL A 69 -12.17 -5.23 -3.73
C VAL A 69 -11.24 -5.31 -4.95
N ALA A 70 -11.31 -4.35 -5.87
CA ALA A 70 -10.45 -4.29 -7.04
C ALA A 70 -8.97 -4.13 -6.64
N GLU A 71 -8.67 -3.24 -5.70
CA GLU A 71 -7.32 -3.05 -5.15
C GLU A 71 -6.81 -4.30 -4.45
N ALA A 72 -7.64 -4.93 -3.60
CA ALA A 72 -7.28 -6.17 -2.93
C ALA A 72 -6.98 -7.31 -3.92
N ARG A 73 -7.79 -7.45 -4.97
CA ARG A 73 -7.56 -8.42 -6.05
C ARG A 73 -6.27 -8.13 -6.82
N ALA A 74 -5.98 -6.87 -7.13
CA ALA A 74 -4.75 -6.49 -7.81
C ALA A 74 -3.51 -6.84 -6.97
N ARG A 75 -3.54 -6.53 -5.67
CA ARG A 75 -2.45 -6.89 -4.73
C ARG A 75 -2.29 -8.40 -4.61
N ALA A 76 -3.40 -9.15 -4.52
CA ALA A 76 -3.36 -10.61 -4.46
C ALA A 76 -2.75 -11.22 -5.74
N ALA A 77 -3.17 -10.76 -6.92
CA ALA A 77 -2.63 -11.22 -8.20
C ALA A 77 -1.13 -10.91 -8.35
N GLN A 78 -0.69 -9.72 -7.91
CA GLN A 78 0.73 -9.38 -7.89
C GLN A 78 1.52 -10.28 -6.93
N SER A 79 0.98 -10.54 -5.73
CA SER A 79 1.59 -11.45 -4.75
C SER A 79 1.71 -12.87 -5.30
N GLU A 80 0.67 -13.39 -5.95
CA GLU A 80 0.68 -14.72 -6.56
C GLU A 80 1.69 -14.82 -7.70
N LYS A 81 1.79 -13.77 -8.54
CA LYS A 81 2.81 -13.68 -9.60
C LYS A 81 4.22 -13.73 -9.01
N LEU A 82 4.49 -12.91 -7.99
CA LEU A 82 5.80 -12.87 -7.31
C LEU A 82 6.12 -14.22 -6.66
N ALA A 83 5.16 -14.83 -5.94
CA ALA A 83 5.34 -16.13 -5.33
C ALA A 83 5.65 -17.23 -6.37
N THR A 84 5.00 -17.17 -7.54
CA THR A 84 5.27 -18.09 -8.65
C THR A 84 6.67 -17.89 -9.21
N VAL A 85 7.06 -16.64 -9.45
CA VAL A 85 8.44 -16.29 -9.84
C VAL A 85 9.44 -16.79 -8.79
N GLY A 86 9.16 -16.64 -7.50
CA GLY A 86 10.06 -17.07 -6.44
C GLY A 86 10.18 -18.58 -6.30
N ARG A 87 9.11 -19.35 -6.59
CA ARG A 87 9.20 -20.82 -6.67
C ARG A 87 10.08 -21.27 -7.84
N LEU A 88 9.89 -20.67 -9.02
CA LEU A 88 10.70 -20.99 -10.21
C LEU A 88 12.15 -20.55 -10.02
N ALA A 89 12.36 -19.32 -9.54
CA ALA A 89 13.68 -18.78 -9.25
C ALA A 89 14.42 -19.63 -8.21
N ALA A 90 13.74 -20.17 -7.19
CA ALA A 90 14.38 -21.06 -6.22
C ALA A 90 14.92 -22.36 -6.84
N GLY A 91 14.19 -22.94 -7.80
CA GLY A 91 14.67 -24.09 -8.57
C GLY A 91 15.89 -23.73 -9.42
N VAL A 92 15.78 -22.67 -10.22
CA VAL A 92 16.87 -22.17 -11.07
C VAL A 92 18.10 -21.78 -10.25
N ALA A 93 17.91 -21.14 -9.10
CA ALA A 93 19.00 -20.74 -8.23
C ALA A 93 19.80 -21.94 -7.72
N HIS A 94 19.14 -23.04 -7.39
CA HIS A 94 19.83 -24.27 -7.00
C HIS A 94 20.65 -24.83 -8.18
N GLU A 95 20.07 -24.82 -9.38
CA GLU A 95 20.75 -25.27 -10.59
C GLU A 95 21.92 -24.37 -11.03
N VAL A 96 21.86 -23.06 -10.77
CA VAL A 96 22.93 -22.09 -11.06
C VAL A 96 24.02 -22.10 -9.98
N ARG A 97 23.67 -22.33 -8.71
CA ARG A 97 24.63 -22.48 -7.62
C ARG A 97 25.59 -23.65 -7.86
N ASN A 98 25.10 -24.73 -8.47
CA ASN A 98 25.90 -25.91 -8.75
C ASN A 98 27.12 -25.62 -9.66
N PRO A 99 26.97 -25.07 -10.88
CA PRO A 99 28.11 -24.71 -11.72
C PRO A 99 28.97 -23.60 -11.09
N LEU A 100 28.38 -22.64 -10.36
CA LEU A 100 29.16 -21.63 -9.64
C LEU A 100 30.08 -22.26 -8.57
N ALA A 101 29.59 -23.23 -7.81
CA ALA A 101 30.41 -23.96 -6.84
C ALA A 101 31.58 -24.71 -7.51
N VAL A 102 31.34 -25.31 -8.69
CA VAL A 102 32.39 -25.97 -9.48
C VAL A 102 33.42 -24.96 -9.98
N ILE A 103 32.98 -23.79 -10.49
CA ILE A 103 33.88 -22.71 -10.94
C ILE A 103 34.73 -22.21 -9.77
N LYS A 104 34.11 -21.93 -8.61
CA LYS A 104 34.82 -21.47 -7.42
C LYS A 104 35.84 -22.50 -6.93
N SER A 105 35.46 -23.78 -6.87
CA SER A 105 36.37 -24.85 -6.48
C SER A 105 37.54 -24.99 -7.47
N SER A 106 37.28 -24.88 -8.77
CA SER A 106 38.33 -24.94 -9.79
C SER A 106 39.28 -23.74 -9.68
N ALA A 107 38.75 -22.54 -9.44
CA ALA A 107 39.54 -21.33 -9.22
C ALA A 107 40.36 -21.42 -7.92
N ALA A 108 39.84 -22.05 -6.87
CA ALA A 108 40.58 -22.29 -5.63
C ALA A 108 41.75 -23.27 -5.84
N LEU A 109 41.52 -24.37 -6.55
CA LEU A 109 42.59 -25.31 -6.92
C LEU A 109 43.64 -24.66 -7.83
N LEU A 110 43.20 -23.82 -8.78
CA LEU A 110 44.09 -23.00 -9.60
C LEU A 110 44.95 -22.09 -8.73
N ALA A 111 44.34 -21.33 -7.80
CA ALA A 111 45.05 -20.45 -6.88
C ALA A 111 46.12 -21.19 -6.05
N GLU A 112 45.82 -22.41 -5.59
CA GLU A 112 46.73 -23.24 -4.80
C GLU A 112 47.90 -23.82 -5.62
N SER A 113 47.73 -23.91 -6.94
CA SER A 113 48.73 -24.47 -7.87
C SER A 113 49.51 -23.39 -8.65
N VAL A 114 49.27 -22.11 -8.39
CA VAL A 114 49.99 -21.00 -9.04
C VAL A 114 51.44 -20.91 -8.54
N PRO A 115 52.45 -20.91 -9.43
CA PRO A 115 53.84 -20.64 -9.07
C PRO A 115 53.99 -19.23 -8.46
N PRO A 116 54.86 -19.02 -7.45
CA PRO A 116 55.06 -17.72 -6.81
C PRO A 116 55.40 -16.57 -7.76
N ASP A 117 55.98 -16.90 -8.91
CA ASP A 117 56.47 -15.95 -9.91
C ASP A 117 55.36 -15.48 -10.89
N ASP A 118 54.17 -16.10 -10.87
CA ASP A 118 53.04 -15.75 -11.73
C ASP A 118 51.91 -15.04 -10.96
N ALA A 119 52.20 -13.81 -10.53
CA ALA A 119 51.25 -12.95 -9.84
C ALA A 119 49.98 -12.66 -10.67
N GLY A 120 50.06 -12.76 -12.01
CA GLY A 120 48.93 -12.57 -12.91
C GLY A 120 47.89 -13.68 -12.76
N LEU A 121 48.33 -14.94 -12.77
CA LEU A 121 47.45 -16.09 -12.58
C LEU A 121 46.80 -16.10 -11.18
N ALA A 122 47.58 -15.77 -10.14
CA ALA A 122 47.07 -15.69 -8.77
C ALA A 122 45.97 -14.62 -8.63
N THR A 123 46.19 -13.45 -9.22
CA THR A 123 45.20 -12.36 -9.24
C THR A 123 43.92 -12.78 -9.98
N ALA A 124 44.07 -13.43 -11.14
CA ALA A 124 42.94 -13.91 -11.92
C ALA A 124 42.11 -14.97 -11.17
N ALA A 125 42.77 -15.90 -10.47
CA ALA A 125 42.08 -16.91 -9.67
C ALA A 125 41.27 -16.30 -8.52
N THR A 126 41.86 -15.34 -7.80
CA THR A 126 41.16 -14.58 -6.74
C THR A 126 39.97 -13.82 -7.30
N PHE A 127 40.15 -13.12 -8.42
CA PHE A 127 39.06 -12.37 -9.08
C PHE A 127 37.87 -13.26 -9.46
N ILE A 128 38.13 -14.46 -9.99
CA ILE A 128 37.07 -15.43 -10.32
C ILE A 128 36.30 -15.85 -9.05
N GLN A 129 36.99 -16.11 -7.94
CA GLN A 129 36.33 -16.47 -6.68
C GLN A 129 35.44 -15.34 -6.16
N GLU A 130 35.95 -14.10 -6.16
CA GLU A 130 35.19 -12.91 -5.74
C GLU A 130 33.94 -12.72 -6.59
N GLU A 131 34.03 -12.94 -7.91
CA GLU A 131 32.90 -12.75 -8.81
C GLU A 131 31.84 -13.84 -8.68
N VAL A 132 32.25 -15.08 -8.39
CA VAL A 132 31.31 -16.15 -8.01
C VAL A 132 30.57 -15.79 -6.71
N ASP A 133 31.26 -15.25 -5.71
CA ASP A 133 30.64 -14.83 -4.46
C ASP A 133 29.67 -13.66 -4.65
N ARG A 134 30.02 -12.72 -5.53
CA ARG A 134 29.15 -11.62 -5.93
C ARG A 134 27.87 -12.13 -6.63
N LEU A 135 28.00 -13.13 -7.51
CA LEU A 135 26.87 -13.79 -8.17
C LEU A 135 25.97 -14.55 -7.19
N ASP A 136 26.55 -15.25 -6.21
CA ASP A 136 25.75 -15.97 -5.20
C ASP A 136 24.97 -15.03 -4.28
N ALA A 137 25.56 -13.89 -3.93
CA ALA A 137 24.88 -12.81 -3.20
C ALA A 137 23.73 -12.21 -4.04
N PHE A 138 23.95 -11.99 -5.34
CA PHE A 138 22.91 -11.51 -6.25
C PHE A 138 21.74 -12.49 -6.39
N ILE A 139 22.02 -13.78 -6.56
CA ILE A 139 20.99 -14.84 -6.61
C ILE A 139 20.18 -14.86 -5.32
N SER A 140 20.85 -14.75 -4.16
CA SER A 140 20.18 -14.72 -2.85
C SER A 140 19.24 -13.52 -2.73
N ALA A 141 19.68 -12.32 -3.11
CA ALA A 141 18.85 -11.12 -3.08
C ALA A 141 17.62 -11.22 -4.01
N LEU A 142 17.78 -11.83 -5.20
CA LEU A 142 16.67 -12.07 -6.13
C LEU A 142 15.62 -13.04 -5.55
N LEU A 143 16.07 -14.09 -4.86
CA LEU A 143 15.20 -15.04 -4.18
C LEU A 143 14.44 -14.40 -3.02
N ASP A 144 15.10 -13.55 -2.24
CA ASP A 144 14.47 -12.84 -1.12
C ASP A 144 13.42 -11.84 -1.62
N TYR A 145 13.68 -11.14 -2.72
CA TYR A 145 12.69 -10.24 -3.34
C TYR A 145 11.43 -10.98 -3.82
N SER A 146 11.61 -12.18 -4.37
CA SER A 146 10.51 -12.97 -4.93
C SER A 146 9.69 -13.75 -3.90
N ARG A 147 10.12 -13.78 -2.64
CA ARG A 147 9.37 -14.34 -1.50
C ARG A 147 8.91 -13.21 -0.57
N PRO A 148 7.74 -12.58 -0.82
CA PRO A 148 7.16 -11.67 0.15
C PRO A 148 6.79 -12.47 1.41
N ARG A 149 7.69 -12.51 2.38
CA ARG A 149 7.37 -13.03 3.71
C ARG A 149 6.42 -12.03 4.36
N PRO A 150 5.27 -12.46 4.91
CA PRO A 150 4.47 -11.56 5.74
C PRO A 150 5.38 -11.04 6.87
N ALA A 151 5.41 -9.73 7.05
CA ALA A 151 6.16 -9.14 8.14
C ALA A 151 5.58 -9.65 9.47
N GLU A 152 6.39 -10.36 10.26
CA GLU A 152 6.02 -10.74 11.61
C GLU A 152 6.12 -9.49 12.49
N LEU A 153 4.96 -8.91 12.81
CA LEU A 153 4.89 -7.75 13.69
C LEU A 153 5.21 -8.18 15.11
N GLN A 154 6.26 -7.60 15.67
CA GLN A 154 6.68 -7.82 17.04
C GLN A 154 6.96 -6.48 17.73
N PRO A 155 6.64 -6.33 19.03
CA PRO A 155 7.02 -5.13 19.78
C PRO A 155 8.53 -4.90 19.69
N ALA A 156 8.95 -3.76 19.15
CA ALA A 156 10.35 -3.41 18.98
C ALA A 156 10.61 -2.00 19.53
N ARG A 157 11.71 -1.84 20.27
CA ARG A 157 12.20 -0.50 20.66
C ARG A 157 12.99 0.08 19.50
N ALA A 158 12.51 1.20 18.95
CA ALA A 158 13.13 1.88 17.81
C ALA A 158 14.64 2.13 18.05
N GLY A 159 15.01 2.64 19.24
CA GLY A 159 16.42 2.87 19.61
C GLY A 159 17.29 1.62 19.45
N ARG A 160 16.86 0.44 19.93
CA ARG A 160 17.63 -0.81 19.78
C ARG A 160 17.76 -1.29 18.34
N VAL A 161 16.74 -1.03 17.52
CA VAL A 161 16.78 -1.37 16.09
C VAL A 161 17.80 -0.48 15.39
N LEU A 162 17.77 0.82 15.68
CA LEU A 162 18.68 1.82 15.14
C LEU A 162 20.13 1.59 15.56
N GLU A 163 20.40 1.30 16.84
CA GLU A 163 21.74 0.96 17.34
C GLU A 163 22.34 -0.25 16.62
N ARG A 164 21.52 -1.30 16.43
CA ARG A 164 21.95 -2.52 15.74
C ARG A 164 22.25 -2.23 14.27
N PHE A 165 21.44 -1.41 13.61
CA PHE A 165 21.69 -0.96 12.25
C PHE A 165 22.99 -0.16 12.15
N THR A 166 23.21 0.84 13.02
CA THR A 166 24.44 1.64 12.98
C THR A 166 25.69 0.82 13.26
N THR A 167 25.59 -0.20 14.12
CA THR A 167 26.70 -1.12 14.38
C THR A 167 27.09 -1.90 13.13
N LEU A 168 26.11 -2.40 12.39
CA LEU A 168 26.33 -3.14 11.14
C LEU A 168 26.81 -2.23 10.00
N ALA A 169 26.26 -1.02 9.89
CA ALA A 169 26.58 -0.08 8.83
C ALA A 169 27.92 0.64 9.03
N ARG A 170 28.49 0.65 10.25
CA ARG A 170 29.72 1.38 10.57
C ARG A 170 30.90 0.95 9.69
N GLY A 171 31.05 -0.36 9.42
CA GLY A 171 32.13 -0.86 8.57
C GLY A 171 32.06 -0.35 7.12
N ASP A 172 30.87 -0.37 6.51
CA ASP A 172 30.68 0.14 5.14
C ASP A 172 30.74 1.68 5.09
N ALA A 173 30.30 2.36 6.15
CA ALA A 173 30.37 3.81 6.29
C ALA A 173 31.83 4.31 6.40
N GLU A 174 32.68 3.62 7.17
CA GLU A 174 34.12 3.93 7.28
C GLU A 174 34.83 3.77 5.94
N ILE A 175 34.56 2.69 5.20
CA ILE A 175 35.13 2.44 3.87
C ILE A 175 34.75 3.57 2.89
N ARG A 176 33.53 4.11 3.02
CA ARG A 176 33.00 5.15 2.14
C ARG A 176 33.24 6.58 2.65
N GLY A 177 33.87 6.74 3.82
CA GLY A 177 34.13 8.05 4.42
C GLY A 177 32.87 8.80 4.89
N VAL A 178 31.81 8.08 5.26
CA VAL A 178 30.54 8.64 5.72
C VAL A 178 30.45 8.58 7.24
N ALA A 179 30.13 9.71 7.89
CA ALA A 179 29.89 9.76 9.33
C ALA A 179 28.43 9.39 9.66
N LEU A 180 28.23 8.47 10.60
CA LEU A 180 26.90 8.07 11.10
C LEU A 180 26.71 8.55 12.54
N SER A 181 25.61 9.26 12.80
CA SER A 181 25.17 9.67 14.14
C SER A 181 23.72 9.26 14.39
N LEU A 182 23.39 8.94 15.65
CA LEU A 182 22.03 8.73 16.12
C LEU A 182 21.68 9.88 17.08
N ALA A 183 20.54 10.51 16.85
CA ALA A 183 19.97 11.51 17.75
C ALA A 183 18.56 11.04 18.13
N ASP A 184 18.24 11.08 19.42
CA ASP A 184 16.89 10.85 19.93
C ASP A 184 16.30 12.20 20.33
N GLU A 185 15.29 12.67 19.59
CA GLU A 185 14.64 13.96 19.87
C GLU A 185 13.59 13.86 20.99
N SER A 186 13.36 12.66 21.55
CA SER A 186 12.33 12.47 22.58
C SER A 186 12.77 12.82 24.01
N ASP A 187 14.04 13.21 24.22
CA ASP A 187 14.61 13.59 25.52
C ASP A 187 14.41 15.09 25.87
N GLY A 188 13.53 15.79 25.13
CA GLY A 188 13.34 17.25 25.23
C GLY A 188 11.94 17.72 25.69
N ALA A 189 11.08 16.83 26.18
CA ALA A 189 9.74 17.16 26.66
C ALA A 189 9.53 16.66 28.11
N GLU A 190 10.23 17.28 29.06
CA GLU A 190 9.77 17.38 30.46
C GLU A 190 9.17 18.76 30.73
#